data_AF-A0A943UF97-F1
#
_entry.id   AF-A0A943UF97-F1
#
_cell.length_a   1.000
_cell.length_b   1.000
_cell.length_c   1.000
_cell.angle_alpha   90.00
_cell.angle_beta   90.00
_cell.angle_gamma   90.00
#
_symmetry.space_group_name_H-M   'P 1'
#
loop_
_entity.id
_entity.type
_entity.pdbx_description
1 polymer ?
#
loop_
_entity_poly.entity_id
_entity_poly.type
_entity_poly.pdbx_seq_one_letter_code
_entity_poly.pdbx_strand_id
1 'polypeptide(L)'
;MKPLDQFKRTPLRRYDKAPPPPPEEKRTLEPAIRKRYFGVPSFERMHAGRWLGGAICAAMLLTLCNASAPMGDVPTVQQRFTQWAVIQNEKTVQRLPGPTPEPDSALAAAASFNPDQEKLEVKQEAKQETLTAQAETRQETTQTQTTADTSTGFKHYEPGQLHYESDNIAVSIEQKTKDSMTYFVCDIQLSSADQFRTAFAGDDFKSGIYEAVSDIAGRYNPVLAINADFCRYHRDGVIIRNGEVLRRQNIQKHHLLIVDKDGNLSAQTDRSGKQGLVANKLEQAQTWQTFEFGPVLVEDGKAATLPSSFYVNCHDGYYEPRTAIGQIGPLHYIVIVVDGRREGYSTGASIPQLQQLFLDEGAEFAFNLDGGGSTTLYFRGEVINMPSGGKERSVSDIIMFTN
;
A
#
# COMPACT_ATOMS: atom_id res chain seq x y z
N MET A 1 28.96 -47.41 43.89
CA MET A 1 27.68 -47.84 43.28
C MET A 1 27.20 -46.71 42.38
N LYS A 2 26.80 -47.03 41.15
CA LYS A 2 26.47 -46.10 40.06
C LYS A 2 25.10 -45.43 40.27
N PRO A 3 24.88 -44.19 39.80
CA PRO A 3 23.56 -43.65 39.52
C PRO A 3 23.05 -44.10 38.14
N LEU A 4 21.72 -44.26 38.04
CA LEU A 4 20.97 -44.67 36.85
C LEU A 4 20.81 -43.53 35.84
N ASP A 5 21.25 -43.81 34.61
CA ASP A 5 20.80 -43.24 33.35
C ASP A 5 19.29 -43.43 33.14
N GLN A 6 18.62 -42.43 32.54
CA GLN A 6 17.76 -42.62 31.36
C GLN A 6 17.13 -41.28 30.90
N PHE A 7 17.88 -40.51 30.11
CA PHE A 7 17.27 -39.61 29.13
C PHE A 7 16.91 -40.42 27.89
N LYS A 8 15.61 -40.60 27.62
CA LYS A 8 15.12 -41.11 26.35
C LYS A 8 15.40 -40.08 25.26
N ARG A 9 16.35 -40.38 24.39
CA ARG A 9 16.59 -39.65 23.13
C ARG A 9 15.52 -40.04 22.11
N THR A 10 14.89 -39.03 21.54
CA THR A 10 14.02 -39.08 20.35
C THR A 10 14.76 -39.74 19.17
N PRO A 11 14.11 -40.60 18.36
CA PRO A 11 14.77 -41.23 17.21
C PRO A 11 15.08 -40.20 16.10
N LEU A 12 16.22 -40.38 15.43
CA LEU A 12 16.70 -39.56 14.32
C LEU A 12 15.78 -39.67 13.08
N ARG A 13 15.58 -38.54 12.40
CA ARG A 13 14.82 -38.41 11.15
C ARG A 13 15.49 -39.19 10.00
N ARG A 14 14.65 -39.69 9.11
CA ARG A 14 14.96 -40.57 7.97
C ARG A 14 15.64 -39.87 6.77
N TYR A 15 16.67 -39.06 7.01
CA TYR A 15 17.46 -38.41 5.94
C TYR A 15 18.99 -38.63 6.01
N ASP A 16 19.47 -39.51 6.90
CA ASP A 16 20.92 -39.78 7.06
C ASP A 16 21.41 -41.02 6.27
N LYS A 17 21.04 -41.15 4.99
CA LYS A 17 21.64 -42.16 4.07
C LYS A 17 21.70 -41.68 2.61
N ALA A 18 22.38 -40.56 2.36
CA ALA A 18 22.91 -40.26 1.03
C ALA A 18 24.45 -40.36 1.09
N PRO A 19 25.12 -41.05 0.14
CA PRO A 19 26.57 -41.07 0.09
C PRO A 19 27.12 -39.67 -0.24
N PRO A 20 28.32 -39.32 0.27
CA PRO A 20 28.92 -38.02 -0.01
C PRO A 20 29.22 -37.85 -1.50
N PRO A 21 29.14 -36.63 -2.05
CA PRO A 21 29.54 -36.36 -3.43
C PRO A 21 31.04 -36.65 -3.62
N PRO A 22 31.47 -37.06 -4.83
CA PRO A 22 32.87 -37.35 -5.11
C PRO A 22 33.75 -36.08 -4.97
N PRO A 23 35.05 -36.22 -4.65
CA PRO A 23 35.96 -35.10 -4.46
C PRO A 23 36.06 -34.24 -5.73
N GLU A 24 35.99 -32.91 -5.57
CA GLU A 24 36.20 -31.96 -6.66
C GLU A 24 37.59 -32.14 -7.28
N GLU A 25 37.61 -32.56 -8.55
CA GLU A 25 38.78 -32.40 -9.40
C GLU A 25 39.00 -30.90 -9.64
N LYS A 26 40.07 -30.37 -9.05
CA LYS A 26 40.58 -29.03 -9.31
C LYS A 26 40.76 -28.86 -10.81
N ARG A 27 39.87 -28.13 -11.48
CA ARG A 27 40.18 -27.57 -12.80
C ARG A 27 41.27 -26.53 -12.62
N THR A 28 42.49 -26.97 -12.88
CA THR A 28 43.67 -26.16 -13.11
C THR A 28 43.38 -25.19 -14.25
N LEU A 29 43.30 -23.90 -13.91
CA LEU A 29 43.58 -22.81 -14.84
C LEU A 29 45.04 -22.96 -15.28
N GLU A 30 45.28 -23.38 -16.53
CA GLU A 30 46.56 -23.14 -17.18
C GLU A 30 46.45 -22.03 -18.24
N PRO A 31 47.43 -21.10 -18.28
CA PRO A 31 47.39 -19.90 -19.11
C PRO A 31 48.26 -20.04 -20.38
N ALA A 32 47.73 -19.62 -21.54
CA ALA A 32 48.50 -19.18 -22.70
C ALA A 32 47.52 -18.74 -23.82
N ILE A 33 47.72 -17.74 -24.68
CA ILE A 33 48.79 -16.77 -24.92
C ILE A 33 48.23 -15.73 -25.92
N ARG A 34 48.64 -14.47 -25.75
CA ARG A 34 48.74 -13.33 -26.71
C ARG A 34 47.51 -12.70 -27.38
N LYS A 35 47.22 -11.50 -26.85
CA LYS A 35 46.98 -10.22 -27.55
C LYS A 35 47.10 -10.25 -29.09
N ARG A 36 46.00 -9.92 -29.77
CA ARG A 36 46.04 -9.12 -31.00
C ARG A 36 45.14 -7.90 -30.84
N TYR A 37 45.80 -6.76 -30.79
CA TYR A 37 45.25 -5.46 -31.09
C TYR A 37 44.62 -5.51 -32.49
N PHE A 38 43.33 -5.17 -32.59
CA PHE A 38 42.83 -4.59 -33.84
C PHE A 38 43.00 -3.08 -33.72
N GLY A 39 43.94 -2.58 -34.51
CA GLY A 39 44.27 -1.18 -34.61
C GLY A 39 43.08 -0.37 -35.11
N VAL A 40 42.82 0.72 -34.40
CA VAL A 40 42.06 1.86 -34.92
C VAL A 40 42.94 2.51 -35.98
N PRO A 41 42.48 2.70 -37.23
CA PRO A 41 43.25 3.45 -38.20
C PRO A 41 43.23 4.94 -37.81
N SER A 42 44.41 5.47 -37.48
CA SER A 42 44.71 6.89 -37.61
C SER A 42 44.75 7.25 -39.10
N PHE A 43 43.93 8.19 -39.53
CA PHE A 43 44.17 8.94 -40.76
C PHE A 43 44.13 10.43 -40.42
N GLU A 44 45.31 11.03 -40.36
CA GLU A 44 45.49 12.48 -40.38
C GLU A 44 45.70 12.95 -41.83
N ARG A 45 45.00 14.05 -42.14
CA ARG A 45 45.33 15.18 -43.04
C ARG A 45 45.03 15.14 -44.55
N MET A 46 44.14 16.08 -44.87
CA MET A 46 44.23 17.15 -45.90
C MET A 46 44.01 16.72 -47.37
N HIS A 47 43.16 17.34 -48.19
CA HIS A 47 42.80 18.77 -48.30
C HIS A 47 41.46 18.98 -49.04
N ALA A 48 40.76 20.04 -48.63
CA ALA A 48 40.02 21.06 -49.41
C ALA A 48 38.93 20.68 -50.44
N GLY A 49 37.73 21.25 -50.23
CA GLY A 49 36.75 21.45 -51.32
C GLY A 49 35.31 21.71 -50.89
N ARG A 50 35.01 22.96 -50.52
CA ARG A 50 33.73 23.71 -50.58
C ARG A 50 32.42 22.95 -50.94
N TRP A 51 31.37 23.22 -50.16
CA TRP A 51 29.99 23.68 -50.52
C TRP A 51 29.00 23.20 -49.43
N LEU A 52 28.65 24.07 -48.47
CA LEU A 52 27.38 24.83 -48.36
C LEU A 52 26.19 23.99 -47.85
N GLY A 53 25.72 24.27 -46.63
CA GLY A 53 24.41 23.75 -46.17
C GLY A 53 24.18 23.71 -44.66
N GLY A 54 24.70 24.68 -43.88
CA GLY A 54 24.54 24.72 -42.43
C GLY A 54 24.56 26.14 -41.90
N ALA A 55 23.67 27.00 -42.41
CA ALA A 55 23.47 28.37 -41.93
C ALA A 55 22.08 28.89 -42.35
N ILE A 56 21.03 28.11 -42.08
CA ILE A 56 19.64 28.55 -42.18
C ILE A 56 18.92 28.02 -40.93
N CYS A 57 19.06 28.77 -39.84
CA CYS A 57 18.13 28.78 -38.69
C CYS A 57 18.48 29.89 -37.67
N ALA A 58 19.60 30.61 -37.82
CA ALA A 58 19.96 31.75 -36.96
C ALA A 58 19.69 33.15 -37.60
N ALA A 59 19.06 33.21 -38.77
CA ALA A 59 18.79 34.47 -39.49
C ALA A 59 17.30 34.68 -39.81
N MET A 60 16.40 34.21 -38.93
CA MET A 60 14.96 34.51 -38.96
C MET A 60 14.45 34.93 -37.57
N LEU A 61 15.26 35.71 -36.85
CA LEU A 61 14.89 36.38 -35.59
C LEU A 61 15.57 37.75 -35.43
N LEU A 62 16.01 38.35 -36.54
CA LEU A 62 16.61 39.68 -36.60
C LEU A 62 16.13 40.40 -37.86
N THR A 63 14.85 40.75 -37.87
CA THR A 63 14.28 41.91 -38.58
C THR A 63 12.80 41.98 -38.23
N LEU A 64 12.50 42.51 -37.04
CA LEU A 64 11.33 43.34 -36.78
C LEU A 64 11.57 44.01 -35.42
N CYS A 65 11.55 45.34 -35.45
CA CYS A 65 11.57 46.26 -34.30
C CYS A 65 12.93 46.54 -33.64
N ASN A 66 13.84 47.15 -34.41
CA ASN A 66 14.57 48.32 -33.90
C ASN A 66 13.57 49.49 -33.84
N ALA A 67 12.88 49.61 -32.71
CA ALA A 67 12.29 50.85 -32.24
C ALA A 67 12.85 51.07 -30.84
N SER A 68 13.84 51.94 -30.75
CA SER A 68 14.58 52.28 -29.54
C SER A 68 13.64 52.86 -28.47
N ALA A 69 13.40 52.11 -27.40
CA ALA A 69 12.96 52.63 -26.11
C ALA A 69 14.05 52.28 -25.08
N PRO A 70 14.42 53.19 -24.17
CA PRO A 70 15.50 52.96 -23.24
C PRO A 70 15.13 51.83 -22.28
N MET A 71 16.00 50.81 -22.16
CA MET A 71 15.93 49.85 -21.07
C MET A 71 16.24 50.58 -19.76
N GLY A 72 15.20 51.06 -19.09
CA GLY A 72 15.21 51.47 -17.70
C GLY A 72 14.40 50.46 -16.88
N ASP A 73 15.06 49.88 -15.89
CA ASP A 73 14.52 49.28 -14.67
C ASP A 73 13.48 48.16 -14.78
N VAL A 74 13.98 46.94 -15.00
CA VAL A 74 13.25 45.72 -14.59
C VAL A 74 13.69 45.37 -13.16
N PRO A 75 12.77 45.35 -12.17
CA PRO A 75 13.12 45.04 -10.79
C PRO A 75 13.68 43.62 -10.66
N THR A 76 14.79 43.50 -9.95
CA THR A 76 15.43 42.23 -9.60
C THR A 76 14.46 41.34 -8.81
N VAL A 77 14.70 40.02 -8.80
CA VAL A 77 13.91 39.04 -8.03
C VAL A 77 13.80 39.45 -6.56
N GLN A 78 14.87 40.01 -5.99
CA GLN A 78 14.90 40.56 -4.63
C GLN A 78 13.89 41.71 -4.47
N GLN A 79 13.87 42.68 -5.40
CA GLN A 79 12.96 43.83 -5.35
C GLN A 79 11.50 43.42 -5.54
N ARG A 80 11.23 42.40 -6.38
CA ARG A 80 9.89 41.83 -6.54
C ARG A 80 9.42 41.13 -5.27
N PHE A 81 10.32 40.44 -4.57
CA PHE A 81 10.01 39.81 -3.29
C PHE A 81 9.72 40.84 -2.20
N THR A 82 10.49 41.94 -2.15
CA THR A 82 10.25 43.05 -1.22
C THR A 82 8.92 43.75 -1.50
N GLN A 83 8.59 44.03 -2.77
CA GLN A 83 7.29 44.61 -3.14
C GLN A 83 6.13 43.67 -2.81
N TRP A 84 6.28 42.36 -3.07
CA TRP A 84 5.27 41.38 -2.70
C TRP A 84 5.06 41.33 -1.18
N ALA A 85 6.12 41.35 -0.38
CA ALA A 85 6.06 41.35 1.08
C ALA A 85 5.37 42.61 1.63
N VAL A 86 5.64 43.80 1.07
CA VAL A 86 4.97 45.05 1.44
C VAL A 86 3.47 44.98 1.16
N ILE A 87 3.07 44.45 -0.01
CA ILE A 87 1.66 44.29 -0.39
C ILE A 87 0.94 43.29 0.51
N GLN A 88 1.59 42.19 0.91
CA GLN A 88 1.00 41.25 1.87
C GLN A 88 0.86 41.86 3.26
N ASN A 89 1.84 42.68 3.69
CA ASN A 89 1.79 43.32 4.99
C ASN A 89 0.69 44.39 5.04
N GLU A 90 0.51 45.20 4.00
CA GLU A 90 -0.60 46.17 3.89
C GLU A 90 -1.98 45.49 3.92
N LYS A 91 -2.13 44.34 3.24
CA LYS A 91 -3.37 43.55 3.27
C LYS A 91 -3.67 42.92 4.64
N THR A 92 -2.63 42.63 5.41
CA THR A 92 -2.75 42.05 6.75
C THR A 92 -3.09 43.14 7.78
N VAL A 93 -2.52 44.34 7.64
CA VAL A 93 -2.75 45.48 8.53
C VAL A 93 -4.15 46.09 8.36
N GLN A 94 -4.77 46.03 7.18
CA GLN A 94 -6.14 46.53 6.96
C GLN A 94 -7.27 45.66 7.57
N ARG A 95 -6.96 44.49 8.17
CA ARG A 95 -7.96 43.55 8.71
C ARG A 95 -8.11 43.53 10.24
N LEU A 96 -7.44 44.41 10.97
CA LEU A 96 -7.49 44.41 12.44
C LEU A 96 -8.41 45.52 12.99
N PRO A 97 -9.36 45.22 13.89
CA PRO A 97 -10.17 46.23 14.57
C PRO A 97 -9.47 46.76 15.84
N GLY A 98 -9.37 48.08 15.97
CA GLY A 98 -9.07 48.77 17.25
C GLY A 98 -7.58 49.04 17.56
N PRO A 99 -7.28 50.02 18.44
CA PRO A 99 -5.98 50.67 18.50
C PRO A 99 -4.91 49.77 19.14
N THR A 100 -3.78 49.68 18.45
CA THR A 100 -2.55 49.01 18.88
C THR A 100 -1.86 49.78 20.01
N PRO A 101 -1.31 49.13 21.05
CA PRO A 101 -0.46 49.78 22.04
C PRO A 101 0.93 50.13 21.47
N GLU A 102 1.55 51.17 22.05
CA GLU A 102 2.85 51.79 21.74
C GLU A 102 4.06 50.80 21.65
N PRO A 103 5.15 51.19 20.94
CA PRO A 103 6.09 50.26 20.30
C PRO A 103 7.13 49.59 21.23
N ASP A 104 7.14 49.89 22.52
CA ASP A 104 8.12 49.31 23.45
C ASP A 104 7.83 47.84 23.83
N SER A 105 6.61 47.34 23.60
CA SER A 105 6.24 45.96 23.97
C SER A 105 6.60 44.91 22.90
N ALA A 106 6.81 45.30 21.64
CA ALA A 106 7.08 44.36 20.55
C ALA A 106 8.56 43.92 20.50
N LEU A 107 9.48 44.77 20.95
CA LEU A 107 10.92 44.42 21.00
C LEU A 107 11.25 43.45 22.15
N ALA A 108 10.48 43.51 23.25
CA ALA A 108 10.63 42.60 24.38
C ALA A 108 10.14 41.16 24.05
N ALA A 109 9.10 41.03 23.21
CA ALA A 109 8.57 39.74 22.76
C ALA A 109 9.47 39.07 21.71
N ALA A 110 10.14 39.84 20.84
CA ALA A 110 11.08 39.30 19.86
C ALA A 110 12.40 38.81 20.49
N ALA A 111 12.79 39.33 21.66
CA ALA A 111 13.99 38.91 22.39
C ALA A 111 13.81 37.59 23.17
N SER A 112 12.59 37.05 23.24
CA SER A 112 12.25 35.83 23.99
C SER A 112 11.80 34.67 23.09
N PHE A 113 11.81 34.85 21.77
CA PHE A 113 11.45 33.81 20.80
C PHE A 113 12.62 32.84 20.56
N ASN A 114 12.54 31.65 21.16
CA ASN A 114 13.50 30.56 20.95
C ASN A 114 12.89 29.46 20.06
N PRO A 115 13.23 29.41 18.76
CA PRO A 115 12.61 28.49 17.80
C PRO A 115 12.87 27.02 18.11
N ASP A 116 13.95 26.70 18.83
CA ASP A 116 14.23 25.33 19.27
C ASP A 116 13.32 24.90 20.43
N GLN A 117 12.91 25.86 21.28
CA GLN A 117 11.99 25.60 22.38
C GLN A 117 10.56 25.39 21.88
N GLU A 118 10.08 26.21 20.95
CA GLU A 118 8.77 26.06 20.33
C GLU A 118 8.66 24.75 19.53
N LYS A 119 9.73 24.35 18.84
CA LYS A 119 9.79 23.04 18.15
C LYS A 119 9.77 21.86 19.12
N LEU A 120 10.32 22.02 20.32
CA LEU A 120 10.25 21.02 21.39
C LEU A 120 8.87 20.98 22.04
N GLU A 121 8.22 22.13 22.22
CA GLU A 121 6.86 22.26 22.75
C GLU A 121 5.82 21.67 21.80
N VAL A 122 5.88 21.98 20.49
CA VAL A 122 5.04 21.35 19.45
C VAL A 122 5.26 19.83 19.39
N LYS A 123 6.51 19.37 19.56
CA LYS A 123 6.81 17.93 19.61
C LYS A 123 6.30 17.27 20.89
N GLN A 124 6.22 18.01 22.00
CA GLN A 124 5.65 17.53 23.26
C GLN A 124 4.13 17.53 23.21
N GLU A 125 3.48 18.55 22.64
CA GLU A 125 2.03 18.57 22.40
C GLU A 125 1.61 17.45 21.47
N ALA A 126 2.28 17.26 20.32
CA ALA A 126 1.98 16.15 19.42
C ALA A 126 2.17 14.77 20.09
N LYS A 127 3.17 14.65 20.98
CA LYS A 127 3.37 13.44 21.78
C LYS A 127 2.29 13.27 22.84
N GLN A 128 1.82 14.36 23.46
CA GLN A 128 0.77 14.35 24.46
C GLN A 128 -0.59 13.99 23.82
N GLU A 129 -0.91 14.57 22.66
CA GLU A 129 -2.10 14.22 21.87
C GLU A 129 -2.06 12.76 21.42
N THR A 130 -0.90 12.26 20.98
CA THR A 130 -0.73 10.83 20.65
C THR A 130 -0.94 9.94 21.88
N LEU A 131 -0.46 10.35 23.06
CA LEU A 131 -0.63 9.60 24.31
C LEU A 131 -2.09 9.64 24.79
N THR A 132 -2.80 10.75 24.60
CA THR A 132 -4.22 10.88 24.93
C THR A 132 -5.06 10.03 23.97
N ALA A 133 -4.80 10.06 22.66
CA ALA A 133 -5.46 9.20 21.69
C ALA A 133 -5.19 7.70 21.98
N GLN A 134 -3.96 7.34 22.37
CA GLN A 134 -3.63 5.98 22.81
C GLN A 134 -4.30 5.60 24.15
N ALA A 135 -4.52 6.56 25.05
CA ALA A 135 -5.23 6.34 26.31
C ALA A 135 -6.74 6.19 26.11
N GLU A 136 -7.34 6.99 25.22
CA GLU A 136 -8.74 6.88 24.79
C GLU A 136 -8.97 5.56 24.04
N THR A 137 -8.06 5.18 23.14
CA THR A 137 -8.07 3.87 22.48
C THR A 137 -7.95 2.75 23.52
N ARG A 138 -7.03 2.85 24.50
CA ARG A 138 -6.94 1.87 25.60
C ARG A 138 -8.20 1.81 26.47
N GLN A 139 -8.88 2.93 26.71
CA GLN A 139 -10.14 2.94 27.47
C GLN A 139 -11.27 2.29 26.66
N GLU A 140 -11.32 2.49 25.35
CA GLU A 140 -12.22 1.75 24.45
C GLU A 140 -11.86 0.26 24.36
N THR A 141 -10.58 -0.11 24.28
CA THR A 141 -10.13 -1.52 24.34
C THR A 141 -10.45 -2.15 25.70
N THR A 142 -10.44 -1.38 26.79
CA THR A 142 -10.81 -1.86 28.13
C THR A 142 -12.33 -2.05 28.26
N GLN A 143 -13.15 -1.24 27.58
CA GLN A 143 -14.60 -1.47 27.48
C GLN A 143 -14.96 -2.60 26.49
N THR A 144 -14.07 -2.88 25.53
CA THR A 144 -14.19 -3.97 24.55
C THR A 144 -13.29 -5.16 24.93
N GLN A 145 -13.16 -5.47 26.23
CA GLN A 145 -12.60 -6.76 26.64
C GLN A 145 -13.60 -7.87 26.28
N THR A 146 -13.52 -8.32 25.04
CA THR A 146 -14.27 -9.42 24.47
C THR A 146 -13.76 -10.73 25.05
N THR A 147 -14.57 -11.38 25.87
CA THR A 147 -14.37 -12.77 26.29
C THR A 147 -14.58 -13.69 25.09
N ALA A 148 -13.55 -13.90 24.28
CA ALA A 148 -13.54 -15.00 23.33
C ALA A 148 -13.56 -16.32 24.11
N ASP A 149 -14.51 -17.22 23.82
CA ASP A 149 -14.50 -18.57 24.41
C ASP A 149 -13.36 -19.38 23.79
N THR A 150 -12.22 -19.42 24.48
CA THR A 150 -11.03 -20.17 24.04
C THR A 150 -11.02 -21.60 24.55
N SER A 151 -12.17 -22.22 24.87
CA SER A 151 -12.22 -23.62 25.31
C SER A 151 -11.55 -24.61 24.34
N THR A 152 -11.45 -24.22 23.06
CA THR A 152 -10.77 -24.96 21.99
C THR A 152 -9.38 -24.39 21.62
N GLY A 153 -8.96 -23.29 22.24
CA GLY A 153 -7.75 -22.54 21.86
C GLY A 153 -7.90 -21.65 20.62
N PHE A 154 -9.11 -21.52 20.07
CA PHE A 154 -9.45 -20.63 18.96
C PHE A 154 -10.31 -19.46 19.44
N LYS A 155 -10.29 -18.34 18.71
CA LYS A 155 -11.16 -17.20 18.99
C LYS A 155 -12.53 -17.47 18.37
N HIS A 156 -13.56 -17.33 19.20
CA HIS A 156 -14.97 -17.40 18.80
C HIS A 156 -15.67 -16.12 19.20
N TYR A 157 -16.50 -15.59 18.31
CA TYR A 157 -17.28 -14.38 18.53
C TYR A 157 -18.77 -14.66 18.36
N GLU A 158 -19.57 -14.11 19.26
CA GLU A 158 -21.02 -14.16 19.18
C GLU A 158 -21.54 -13.19 18.09
N PRO A 159 -22.68 -13.49 17.45
CA PRO A 159 -23.30 -12.58 16.48
C PRO A 159 -23.50 -11.17 17.05
N GLY A 160 -23.18 -10.15 16.27
CA GLY A 160 -23.24 -8.74 16.68
C GLY A 160 -22.18 -8.28 17.68
N GLN A 161 -21.26 -9.16 18.14
CA GLN A 161 -20.19 -8.77 19.07
C GLN A 161 -19.17 -7.82 18.43
N LEU A 162 -18.92 -7.96 17.13
CA LEU A 162 -17.91 -7.21 16.40
C LEU A 162 -18.61 -6.14 15.54
N HIS A 163 -18.87 -4.98 16.14
CA HIS A 163 -19.58 -3.90 15.50
C HIS A 163 -18.97 -2.53 15.86
N TYR A 164 -19.03 -1.59 14.92
CA TYR A 164 -18.66 -0.19 15.08
C TYR A 164 -19.55 0.68 14.20
N GLU A 165 -19.98 1.82 14.70
CA GLU A 165 -20.77 2.78 13.93
C GLU A 165 -20.43 4.22 14.33
N SER A 166 -20.36 5.10 13.34
CA SER A 166 -20.21 6.54 13.45
C SER A 166 -20.98 7.22 12.31
N ASP A 167 -20.98 8.56 12.29
CA ASP A 167 -21.57 9.35 11.18
C ASP A 167 -20.91 9.07 9.83
N ASN A 168 -19.66 8.59 9.83
CA ASN A 168 -18.88 8.39 8.61
C ASN A 168 -18.85 6.92 8.19
N ILE A 169 -18.73 5.99 9.13
CA ILE A 169 -18.50 4.57 8.85
C ILE A 169 -19.32 3.67 9.76
N ALA A 170 -19.94 2.64 9.17
CA ALA A 170 -20.48 1.51 9.89
C ALA A 170 -19.75 0.22 9.47
N VAL A 171 -19.36 -0.60 10.45
CA VAL A 171 -18.72 -1.90 10.25
C VAL A 171 -19.42 -2.93 11.12
N SER A 172 -19.87 -4.04 10.53
CA SER A 172 -20.36 -5.22 11.24
C SER A 172 -19.61 -6.45 10.77
N ILE A 173 -19.12 -7.28 11.69
CA ILE A 173 -18.34 -8.47 11.37
C ILE A 173 -19.00 -9.70 11.97
N GLU A 174 -19.32 -10.66 11.12
CA GLU A 174 -19.89 -11.94 11.52
C GLU A 174 -18.89 -13.07 11.28
N GLN A 175 -18.59 -13.85 12.33
CA GLN A 175 -17.83 -15.09 12.19
C GLN A 175 -18.79 -16.24 11.82
N LYS A 176 -18.51 -16.93 10.73
CA LYS A 176 -19.34 -18.01 10.19
C LYS A 176 -18.51 -19.28 10.01
N THR A 177 -19.17 -20.44 10.09
CA THR A 177 -18.56 -21.75 9.80
C THR A 177 -19.41 -22.48 8.76
N LYS A 178 -18.78 -22.94 7.67
CA LYS A 178 -19.43 -23.69 6.58
C LYS A 178 -18.41 -24.65 5.97
N ASP A 179 -18.77 -25.91 5.72
CA ASP A 179 -17.93 -26.89 5.01
C ASP A 179 -16.48 -27.02 5.52
N SER A 180 -16.28 -27.03 6.84
CA SER A 180 -14.95 -27.05 7.52
C SER A 180 -14.10 -25.79 7.37
N MET A 181 -14.67 -24.72 6.83
CA MET A 181 -14.08 -23.39 6.78
C MET A 181 -14.68 -22.52 7.89
N THR A 182 -13.82 -21.79 8.59
CA THR A 182 -14.20 -20.65 9.45
C THR A 182 -13.80 -19.35 8.75
N TYR A 183 -14.74 -18.43 8.62
CA TYR A 183 -14.57 -17.19 7.87
C TYR A 183 -15.31 -16.03 8.52
N PHE A 184 -14.92 -14.82 8.15
CA PHE A 184 -15.47 -13.57 8.64
C PHE A 184 -16.07 -12.81 7.47
N VAL A 185 -17.31 -12.35 7.62
CA VAL A 185 -17.97 -11.44 6.68
C VAL A 185 -18.02 -10.08 7.33
N CYS A 186 -17.30 -9.12 6.75
CA CYS A 186 -17.28 -7.73 7.21
C CYS A 186 -18.16 -6.91 6.27
N ASP A 187 -19.29 -6.45 6.77
CA ASP A 187 -20.18 -5.48 6.13
C ASP A 187 -19.70 -4.07 6.49
N ILE A 188 -19.41 -3.24 5.47
CA ILE A 188 -18.75 -1.94 5.62
C ILE A 188 -19.50 -0.90 4.80
N GLN A 189 -20.15 0.05 5.47
CA GLN A 189 -20.77 1.21 4.84
C GLN A 189 -19.94 2.46 5.12
N LEU A 190 -19.57 3.20 4.07
CA LEU A 190 -18.87 4.47 4.17
C LEU A 190 -19.77 5.64 3.71
N SER A 191 -19.48 6.85 4.19
CA SER A 191 -20.12 8.09 3.73
C SER A 191 -19.33 8.77 2.60
N SER A 192 -18.04 8.47 2.46
CA SER A 192 -17.11 8.98 1.45
C SER A 192 -16.04 7.93 1.06
N ALA A 193 -15.55 8.02 -0.18
CA ALA A 193 -14.44 7.19 -0.65
C ALA A 193 -13.11 7.47 0.10
N ASP A 194 -12.97 8.65 0.71
CA ASP A 194 -11.76 9.05 1.47
C ASP A 194 -11.47 8.15 2.67
N GLN A 195 -12.49 7.42 3.14
CA GLN A 195 -12.39 6.49 4.26
C GLN A 195 -11.83 5.13 3.86
N PHE A 196 -11.89 4.79 2.56
CA PHE A 196 -11.16 3.64 2.01
C PHE A 196 -9.72 4.07 1.80
N ARG A 197 -8.81 3.69 2.69
CA ARG A 197 -7.40 4.08 2.60
C ARG A 197 -6.49 2.86 2.49
N THR A 198 -5.25 3.14 2.12
CA THR A 198 -4.18 2.16 2.15
C THR A 198 -2.98 2.72 2.91
N ALA A 199 -2.23 1.81 3.49
CA ALA A 199 -0.97 2.14 4.15
C ALA A 199 0.09 1.09 3.83
N PHE A 200 1.32 1.51 3.99
CA PHE A 200 2.49 0.80 3.55
C PHE A 200 3.35 0.40 4.73
N ALA A 201 4.00 -0.76 4.64
CA ALA A 201 5.09 -1.08 5.54
C ALA A 201 6.21 -0.02 5.39
N GLY A 202 6.67 0.50 6.52
CA GLY A 202 7.63 1.60 6.63
C GLY A 202 7.12 2.97 6.12
N ASP A 203 5.82 3.10 5.83
CA ASP A 203 5.17 4.32 5.29
C ASP A 203 5.81 4.87 4.00
N ASP A 204 6.58 4.05 3.28
CA ASP A 204 7.25 4.42 2.03
C ASP A 204 7.23 3.28 1.01
N PHE A 205 6.65 3.52 -0.17
CA PHE A 205 6.59 2.59 -1.30
C PHE A 205 7.95 2.05 -1.76
N LYS A 206 9.02 2.85 -1.63
CA LYS A 206 10.36 2.49 -2.14
C LYS A 206 11.12 1.56 -1.21
N SER A 207 10.66 1.39 0.03
CA SER A 207 11.32 0.57 1.03
C SER A 207 11.00 -0.92 0.83
N GLY A 208 12.01 -1.79 0.95
CA GLY A 208 11.83 -3.24 0.98
C GLY A 208 11.40 -3.76 2.37
N ILE A 209 10.67 -2.94 3.12
CA ILE A 209 10.23 -3.21 4.48
C ILE A 209 8.90 -3.97 4.43
N TYR A 210 8.73 -4.90 5.37
CA TYR A 210 7.51 -5.65 5.58
C TYR A 210 7.21 -5.65 7.08
N GLU A 211 5.94 -5.46 7.44
CA GLU A 211 5.48 -5.35 8.83
C GLU A 211 4.19 -6.15 9.03
N ALA A 212 3.86 -6.51 10.28
CA ALA A 212 2.56 -7.11 10.56
C ALA A 212 1.42 -6.14 10.20
N VAL A 213 0.23 -6.66 9.88
CA VAL A 213 -0.93 -5.80 9.58
C VAL A 213 -1.26 -4.94 10.79
N SER A 214 -1.17 -5.49 12.01
CA SER A 214 -1.37 -4.75 13.26
C SER A 214 -0.39 -3.59 13.43
N ASP A 215 0.88 -3.77 13.05
CA ASP A 215 1.92 -2.75 13.21
C ASP A 215 1.70 -1.59 12.24
N ILE A 216 1.28 -1.89 11.01
CA ILE A 216 0.92 -0.88 10.01
C ILE A 216 -0.36 -0.18 10.45
N ALA A 217 -1.42 -0.93 10.77
CA ALA A 217 -2.72 -0.40 11.18
C ALA A 217 -2.62 0.47 12.45
N GLY A 218 -1.83 0.05 13.44
CA GLY A 218 -1.65 0.78 14.70
C GLY A 218 -1.03 2.18 14.56
N ARG A 219 -0.48 2.54 13.39
CA ARG A 219 -0.06 3.93 13.11
C ARG A 219 -1.21 4.85 12.70
N TYR A 220 -2.29 4.27 12.17
CA TYR A 220 -3.42 4.99 11.57
C TYR A 220 -4.71 4.82 12.37
N ASN A 221 -4.76 3.88 13.32
CA ASN A 221 -5.93 3.54 14.13
C ASN A 221 -7.22 3.38 13.31
N PRO A 222 -7.24 2.54 12.27
CA PRO A 222 -8.44 2.32 11.47
C PRO A 222 -9.50 1.54 12.27
N VAL A 223 -10.75 1.66 11.85
CA VAL A 223 -11.84 0.81 12.36
C VAL A 223 -11.59 -0.64 11.96
N LEU A 224 -11.27 -0.87 10.69
CA LEU A 224 -10.97 -2.17 10.11
C LEU A 224 -9.71 -2.09 9.23
N ALA A 225 -8.87 -3.11 9.27
CA ALA A 225 -7.80 -3.29 8.29
C ALA A 225 -7.61 -4.76 7.90
N ILE A 226 -7.19 -4.96 6.66
CA ILE A 226 -6.84 -6.27 6.10
C ILE A 226 -5.51 -6.19 5.34
N ASN A 227 -4.87 -7.33 5.12
CA ASN A 227 -3.81 -7.42 4.13
C ASN A 227 -4.31 -7.00 2.73
N ALA A 228 -3.41 -6.47 1.90
CA ALA A 228 -3.74 -5.98 0.56
C ALA A 228 -3.22 -6.91 -0.55
N ASP A 229 -2.57 -6.35 -1.57
CA ASP A 229 -1.89 -7.06 -2.64
C ASP A 229 -0.40 -7.26 -2.33
N PHE A 230 0.35 -7.75 -3.33
CA PHE A 230 1.76 -8.11 -3.16
C PHE A 230 2.64 -7.09 -3.88
N CYS A 231 2.21 -5.83 -3.96
CA CYS A 231 2.74 -4.87 -4.92
C CYS A 231 4.26 -4.66 -4.81
N ARG A 232 4.88 -4.96 -3.67
CA ARG A 232 6.35 -4.86 -3.47
C ARG A 232 7.13 -6.16 -3.66
N TYR A 233 6.46 -7.31 -3.75
CA TYR A 233 7.13 -8.58 -4.02
C TYR A 233 7.55 -8.73 -5.50
N HIS A 234 6.96 -7.93 -6.39
CA HIS A 234 7.34 -7.83 -7.79
C HIS A 234 7.46 -6.36 -8.23
N ARG A 235 8.13 -6.13 -9.37
CA ARG A 235 8.31 -4.78 -9.94
C ARG A 235 7.25 -4.40 -10.97
N ASP A 236 6.21 -5.21 -11.04
CA ASP A 236 5.24 -5.22 -12.10
C ASP A 236 3.87 -4.76 -11.61
N GLY A 237 3.06 -4.19 -12.49
CA GLY A 237 1.70 -3.75 -12.18
C GLY A 237 1.56 -2.23 -12.00
N VAL A 238 0.33 -1.76 -12.24
CA VAL A 238 -0.08 -0.36 -12.09
C VAL A 238 -0.50 -0.15 -10.65
N ILE A 239 0.29 0.62 -9.91
CA ILE A 239 0.08 0.86 -8.48
C ILE A 239 -0.31 2.32 -8.31
N ILE A 240 -1.56 2.52 -7.89
CA ILE A 240 -2.10 3.78 -7.41
C ILE A 240 -2.53 3.55 -5.97
N ARG A 241 -2.12 4.43 -5.06
CA ARG A 241 -2.52 4.38 -3.65
C ARG A 241 -2.91 5.78 -3.18
N ASN A 242 -4.10 5.90 -2.59
CA ASN A 242 -4.62 7.17 -2.08
C ASN A 242 -4.54 8.30 -3.14
N GLY A 243 -4.85 7.99 -4.39
CA GLY A 243 -4.79 8.89 -5.54
C GLY A 243 -3.40 9.14 -6.15
N GLU A 244 -2.32 8.64 -5.55
CA GLU A 244 -0.95 8.82 -6.06
C GLU A 244 -0.52 7.67 -6.97
N VAL A 245 0.00 7.99 -8.17
CA VAL A 245 0.57 7.00 -9.10
C VAL A 245 2.00 6.65 -8.72
N LEU A 246 2.19 5.43 -8.20
CA LEU A 246 3.47 4.92 -7.72
C LEU A 246 4.20 4.05 -8.75
N ARG A 247 3.45 3.38 -9.63
CA ARG A 247 4.02 2.53 -10.68
C ARG A 247 3.11 2.44 -11.89
N ARG A 248 3.70 2.45 -13.09
CA ARG A 248 2.98 2.53 -14.38
C ARG A 248 3.13 1.28 -15.27
N GLN A 249 3.69 0.19 -14.74
CA GLN A 249 4.06 -0.97 -15.51
C GLN A 249 2.88 -1.92 -15.66
N ASN A 250 2.34 -2.10 -16.86
CA ASN A 250 1.25 -3.05 -17.10
C ASN A 250 1.78 -4.49 -17.14
N ILE A 251 0.99 -5.43 -16.59
CA ILE A 251 1.19 -6.87 -16.76
C ILE A 251 -0.12 -7.58 -17.07
N GLN A 252 -0.02 -8.80 -17.58
CA GLN A 252 -1.17 -9.65 -17.91
C GLN A 252 -1.32 -10.84 -16.98
N LYS A 253 -0.33 -11.12 -16.13
CA LYS A 253 -0.34 -12.29 -15.25
C LYS A 253 -1.35 -12.13 -14.10
N HIS A 254 -1.61 -10.90 -13.68
CA HIS A 254 -2.53 -10.56 -12.60
C HIS A 254 -3.70 -9.76 -13.16
N HIS A 255 -4.83 -9.78 -12.46
CA HIS A 255 -5.90 -8.85 -12.71
C HIS A 255 -5.64 -7.55 -11.93
N LEU A 256 -6.15 -6.43 -12.43
CA LEU A 256 -6.06 -5.14 -11.77
C LEU A 256 -7.41 -4.77 -11.18
N LEU A 257 -7.53 -4.77 -9.84
CA LEU A 257 -8.64 -4.12 -9.15
C LEU A 257 -8.45 -2.60 -9.25
N ILE A 258 -9.53 -1.88 -9.51
CA ILE A 258 -9.60 -0.43 -9.57
C ILE A 258 -10.67 0.01 -8.57
N VAL A 259 -10.30 0.95 -7.71
CA VAL A 259 -11.24 1.73 -6.89
C VAL A 259 -11.27 3.13 -7.50
N ASP A 260 -12.37 3.50 -8.12
CA ASP A 260 -12.49 4.82 -8.75
C ASP A 260 -12.59 5.95 -7.70
N LYS A 261 -12.65 7.20 -8.17
CA LYS A 261 -12.75 8.38 -7.30
C LYS A 261 -14.01 8.43 -6.42
N ASP A 262 -15.04 7.69 -6.79
CA ASP A 262 -16.32 7.61 -6.09
C ASP A 262 -16.41 6.34 -5.23
N GLY A 263 -15.33 5.55 -5.17
CA GLY A 263 -15.22 4.33 -4.38
C GLY A 263 -15.73 3.07 -5.10
N ASN A 264 -16.13 3.12 -6.37
CA ASN A 264 -16.66 1.94 -7.04
C ASN A 264 -15.54 0.98 -7.44
N LEU A 265 -15.81 -0.31 -7.25
CA LEU A 265 -14.91 -1.39 -7.60
C LEU A 265 -15.14 -1.84 -9.05
N SER A 266 -14.06 -1.98 -9.79
CA SER A 266 -14.07 -2.62 -11.11
C SER A 266 -12.74 -3.33 -11.36
N ALA A 267 -12.65 -4.12 -12.42
CA ALA A 267 -11.40 -4.77 -12.81
C ALA A 267 -10.99 -4.44 -14.24
N GLN A 268 -9.67 -4.43 -14.46
CA GLN A 268 -9.10 -4.50 -15.80
C GLN A 268 -8.19 -5.72 -15.93
N THR A 269 -8.62 -6.69 -16.75
CA THR A 269 -7.92 -7.97 -16.95
C THR A 269 -7.04 -7.96 -18.20
N ASP A 270 -7.56 -7.50 -19.35
CA ASP A 270 -6.75 -7.28 -20.56
C ASP A 270 -6.01 -5.94 -20.50
N ARG A 271 -4.68 -6.04 -20.41
CA ARG A 271 -3.76 -4.90 -20.32
C ARG A 271 -2.59 -5.06 -21.29
N SER A 272 -2.84 -5.71 -22.43
CA SER A 272 -1.85 -5.99 -23.49
C SER A 272 -1.35 -4.76 -24.26
N GLY A 273 -1.98 -3.59 -24.06
CA GLY A 273 -1.59 -2.33 -24.69
C GLY A 273 -0.23 -1.77 -24.27
N LYS A 274 0.14 -0.64 -24.87
CA LYS A 274 1.41 0.05 -24.63
C LYS A 274 1.62 0.33 -23.12
N GLN A 275 2.84 0.08 -22.64
CA GLN A 275 3.24 0.39 -21.26
C GLN A 275 2.94 1.84 -20.88
N GLY A 276 2.46 2.04 -19.65
CA GLY A 276 2.04 3.34 -19.12
C GLY A 276 0.66 3.82 -19.59
N LEU A 277 0.07 3.28 -20.67
CA LEU A 277 -1.22 3.78 -21.18
C LEU A 277 -2.36 3.58 -20.18
N VAL A 278 -2.40 2.42 -19.52
CA VAL A 278 -3.43 2.13 -18.50
C VAL A 278 -3.26 3.07 -17.31
N ALA A 279 -2.04 3.18 -16.78
CA ALA A 279 -1.76 4.10 -15.67
C ALA A 279 -2.12 5.55 -15.99
N ASN A 280 -1.80 6.04 -17.19
CA ASN A 280 -2.15 7.40 -17.61
C ASN A 280 -3.68 7.61 -17.68
N LYS A 281 -4.44 6.61 -18.15
CA LYS A 281 -5.91 6.69 -18.17
C LYS A 281 -6.48 6.71 -16.76
N LEU A 282 -5.97 5.86 -15.86
CA LEU A 282 -6.42 5.78 -14.47
C LEU A 282 -6.09 7.06 -13.69
N GLU A 283 -4.90 7.62 -13.92
CA GLU A 283 -4.50 8.92 -13.36
C GLU A 283 -5.41 10.07 -13.85
N GLN A 284 -5.70 10.11 -15.16
CA GLN A 284 -6.62 11.12 -15.73
C GLN A 284 -8.04 10.97 -15.18
N ALA A 285 -8.47 9.74 -14.87
CA ALA A 285 -9.75 9.45 -14.22
C ALA A 285 -9.75 9.72 -12.71
N GLN A 286 -8.63 10.19 -12.14
CA GLN A 286 -8.46 10.42 -10.70
C GLN A 286 -8.75 9.16 -9.86
N THR A 287 -8.33 7.99 -10.37
CA THR A 287 -8.51 6.70 -9.69
C THR A 287 -7.96 6.77 -8.26
N TRP A 288 -8.73 6.26 -7.31
CA TRP A 288 -8.39 6.34 -5.89
C TRP A 288 -7.38 5.28 -5.46
N GLN A 289 -7.61 4.02 -5.82
CA GLN A 289 -6.71 2.91 -5.52
C GLN A 289 -6.65 1.94 -6.70
N THR A 290 -5.55 1.20 -6.81
CA THR A 290 -5.51 -0.01 -7.64
C THR A 290 -4.90 -1.17 -6.88
N PHE A 291 -5.22 -2.42 -7.19
CA PHE A 291 -4.55 -3.58 -6.58
C PHE A 291 -4.23 -4.65 -7.62
N GLU A 292 -3.01 -5.19 -7.57
CA GLU A 292 -2.47 -6.13 -8.55
C GLU A 292 -2.49 -7.56 -8.02
N PHE A 293 -3.63 -8.23 -8.19
CA PHE A 293 -3.81 -9.58 -7.70
C PHE A 293 -4.82 -10.40 -8.52
N GLY A 294 -5.93 -10.77 -7.91
CA GLY A 294 -7.02 -11.50 -8.53
C GLY A 294 -7.04 -13.00 -8.16
N PRO A 295 -7.89 -13.79 -8.82
CA PRO A 295 -8.75 -13.39 -9.95
C PRO A 295 -9.93 -12.50 -9.54
N VAL A 296 -10.66 -12.02 -10.55
CA VAL A 296 -12.01 -11.45 -10.35
C VAL A 296 -12.92 -12.62 -9.97
N LEU A 297 -13.75 -12.43 -8.96
CA LEU A 297 -14.66 -13.44 -8.43
C LEU A 297 -16.08 -13.19 -8.91
N VAL A 298 -16.58 -11.97 -8.81
CA VAL A 298 -17.95 -11.61 -9.20
C VAL A 298 -17.89 -10.36 -10.05
N GLU A 299 -18.70 -10.33 -11.11
CA GLU A 299 -18.87 -9.19 -12.01
C GLU A 299 -20.33 -9.15 -12.47
N ASP A 300 -20.95 -7.96 -12.44
CA ASP A 300 -22.37 -7.74 -12.73
C ASP A 300 -23.32 -8.69 -11.96
N GLY A 301 -23.05 -8.88 -10.67
CA GLY A 301 -23.83 -9.74 -9.77
C GLY A 301 -23.74 -11.23 -10.09
N LYS A 302 -22.79 -11.65 -10.93
CA LYS A 302 -22.65 -13.03 -11.42
C LYS A 302 -21.25 -13.57 -11.21
N ALA A 303 -21.15 -14.89 -11.06
CA ALA A 303 -19.89 -15.60 -11.03
C ALA A 303 -19.03 -15.25 -12.27
N ALA A 304 -17.88 -14.62 -12.05
CA ALA A 304 -16.92 -14.42 -13.12
C ALA A 304 -16.32 -15.76 -13.58
N THR A 305 -15.96 -15.85 -14.85
CA THR A 305 -15.27 -17.06 -15.36
C THR A 305 -13.88 -17.13 -14.78
N LEU A 306 -13.63 -18.15 -13.95
CA LEU A 306 -12.32 -18.35 -13.34
C LEU A 306 -11.31 -18.86 -14.38
N PRO A 307 -10.10 -18.29 -14.44
CA PRO A 307 -9.07 -18.74 -15.36
C PRO A 307 -8.62 -20.18 -15.03
N SER A 308 -8.59 -21.05 -16.04
CA SER A 308 -8.11 -22.44 -15.89
C SER A 308 -6.62 -22.53 -15.55
N SER A 309 -5.85 -21.52 -15.94
CA SER A 309 -4.46 -21.33 -15.56
C SER A 309 -4.26 -19.90 -15.08
N PHE A 310 -3.91 -19.77 -13.80
CA PHE A 310 -3.63 -18.51 -13.14
C PHE A 310 -2.52 -18.72 -12.13
N TYR A 311 -1.83 -17.66 -11.73
CA TYR A 311 -0.69 -17.80 -10.82
C TYR A 311 -1.12 -18.20 -9.40
N VAL A 312 -2.36 -17.88 -9.02
CA VAL A 312 -3.07 -18.50 -7.89
C VAL A 312 -3.86 -19.69 -8.40
N ASN A 313 -3.80 -20.81 -7.68
CA ASN A 313 -4.57 -21.98 -8.04
C ASN A 313 -6.08 -21.72 -7.83
N CYS A 314 -6.82 -21.72 -8.94
CA CYS A 314 -8.26 -21.50 -8.98
C CYS A 314 -9.07 -22.81 -9.06
N HIS A 315 -8.41 -23.98 -9.01
CA HIS A 315 -9.11 -25.26 -9.03
C HIS A 315 -9.89 -25.47 -7.74
N ASP A 316 -11.04 -26.11 -7.89
CA ASP A 316 -11.76 -26.60 -6.75
C ASP A 316 -10.96 -27.69 -6.01
N GLY A 317 -11.13 -27.79 -4.70
CA GLY A 317 -10.36 -28.67 -3.83
C GLY A 317 -8.97 -28.16 -3.42
N TYR A 318 -8.53 -26.98 -3.90
CA TYR A 318 -7.32 -26.32 -3.42
C TYR A 318 -7.65 -25.27 -2.35
N TYR A 319 -7.68 -25.73 -1.10
CA TYR A 319 -8.08 -24.93 0.05
C TYR A 319 -6.91 -24.12 0.61
N GLU A 320 -7.14 -22.82 0.78
CA GLU A 320 -6.18 -21.91 1.41
C GLU A 320 -6.91 -20.88 2.29
N PRO A 321 -6.23 -20.26 3.26
CA PRO A 321 -6.69 -19.00 3.83
C PRO A 321 -6.84 -17.98 2.69
N ARG A 322 -7.90 -17.18 2.72
CA ARG A 322 -8.23 -16.21 1.65
C ARG A 322 -8.57 -14.86 2.25
N THR A 323 -8.27 -13.80 1.51
CA THR A 323 -8.78 -12.45 1.76
C THR A 323 -9.31 -11.93 0.44
N ALA A 324 -10.50 -11.34 0.46
CA ALA A 324 -11.12 -10.77 -0.72
C ALA A 324 -12.04 -9.61 -0.35
N ILE A 325 -12.28 -8.75 -1.32
CA ILE A 325 -13.14 -7.57 -1.20
C ILE A 325 -14.16 -7.55 -2.32
N GLY A 326 -15.37 -7.13 -2.00
CA GLY A 326 -16.45 -6.91 -2.95
C GLY A 326 -17.26 -5.68 -2.60
N GLN A 327 -18.16 -5.33 -3.51
CA GLN A 327 -19.06 -4.19 -3.38
C GLN A 327 -20.49 -4.67 -3.63
N ILE A 328 -21.40 -4.28 -2.74
CA ILE A 328 -22.84 -4.59 -2.81
C ILE A 328 -23.69 -3.34 -3.10
N GLY A 329 -23.09 -2.15 -2.99
CA GLY A 329 -23.72 -0.88 -3.32
C GLY A 329 -22.73 0.29 -3.30
N PRO A 330 -23.18 1.51 -3.61
CA PRO A 330 -22.33 2.71 -3.53
C PRO A 330 -21.73 2.85 -2.13
N LEU A 331 -20.39 2.89 -2.05
CA LEU A 331 -19.64 2.96 -0.79
C LEU A 331 -20.00 1.86 0.23
N HIS A 332 -20.60 0.76 -0.23
CA HIS A 332 -21.02 -0.38 0.59
C HIS A 332 -20.26 -1.63 0.16
N TYR A 333 -19.34 -2.05 1.01
CA TYR A 333 -18.38 -3.11 0.72
C TYR A 333 -18.62 -4.33 1.60
N ILE A 334 -18.29 -5.49 1.04
CA ILE A 334 -18.13 -6.73 1.80
C ILE A 334 -16.66 -7.14 1.74
N VAL A 335 -16.06 -7.41 2.89
CA VAL A 335 -14.76 -8.07 2.97
C VAL A 335 -14.95 -9.47 3.54
N ILE A 336 -14.39 -10.47 2.87
CA ILE A 336 -14.40 -11.85 3.37
C ILE A 336 -12.98 -12.30 3.69
N VAL A 337 -12.77 -12.70 4.94
CA VAL A 337 -11.52 -13.26 5.43
C VAL A 337 -11.76 -14.70 5.84
N VAL A 338 -11.09 -15.62 5.17
CA VAL A 338 -11.18 -17.06 5.43
C VAL A 338 -9.92 -17.51 6.15
N ASP A 339 -10.05 -17.98 7.39
CA ASP A 339 -8.95 -18.67 8.05
C ASP A 339 -8.70 -20.03 7.40
N GLY A 340 -7.51 -20.61 7.57
CA GLY A 340 -7.20 -21.91 6.97
C GLY A 340 -5.93 -22.54 7.50
N ARG A 341 -5.65 -23.78 7.04
CA ARG A 341 -4.50 -24.60 7.46
C ARG A 341 -4.45 -24.88 8.96
N ARG A 342 -5.60 -24.91 9.63
CA ARG A 342 -5.71 -25.21 11.07
C ARG A 342 -6.64 -26.39 11.28
N GLU A 343 -6.04 -27.51 11.65
CA GLU A 343 -6.76 -28.74 12.00
C GLU A 343 -7.76 -28.47 13.15
N GLY A 344 -8.98 -28.99 12.99
CA GLY A 344 -10.06 -28.80 13.97
C GLY A 344 -10.72 -27.42 13.99
N TYR A 345 -10.31 -26.49 13.12
CA TYR A 345 -10.87 -25.12 13.10
C TYR A 345 -11.20 -24.61 11.70
N SER A 346 -10.24 -24.61 10.77
CA SER A 346 -10.49 -24.17 9.40
C SER A 346 -9.52 -24.80 8.41
N THR A 347 -10.06 -25.46 7.39
CA THR A 347 -9.28 -25.96 6.25
C THR A 347 -8.90 -24.85 5.27
N GLY A 348 -9.67 -23.77 5.20
CA GLY A 348 -9.58 -22.73 4.17
C GLY A 348 -10.61 -22.93 3.05
N ALA A 349 -10.58 -22.05 2.05
CA ALA A 349 -11.49 -22.07 0.90
C ALA A 349 -10.77 -22.27 -0.43
N SER A 350 -11.43 -22.98 -1.35
CA SER A 350 -11.12 -22.91 -2.78
C SER A 350 -11.59 -21.57 -3.37
N ILE A 351 -11.04 -21.15 -4.51
CA ILE A 351 -11.49 -19.92 -5.18
C ILE A 351 -12.98 -20.01 -5.58
N PRO A 352 -13.50 -21.15 -6.10
CA PRO A 352 -14.95 -21.31 -6.33
C PRO A 352 -15.80 -21.15 -5.07
N GLN A 353 -15.37 -21.71 -3.93
CA GLN A 353 -16.09 -21.52 -2.66
C GLN A 353 -16.10 -20.05 -2.24
N LEU A 354 -14.95 -19.36 -2.34
CA LEU A 354 -14.86 -17.93 -2.04
C LEU A 354 -15.76 -17.09 -2.95
N GLN A 355 -15.79 -17.39 -4.26
CA GLN A 355 -16.71 -16.77 -5.21
C GLN A 355 -18.17 -16.98 -4.79
N GLN A 356 -18.55 -18.19 -4.39
CA GLN A 356 -19.91 -18.47 -3.94
C GLN A 356 -20.27 -17.69 -2.67
N LEU A 357 -19.34 -17.50 -1.74
CA LEU A 357 -19.60 -16.68 -0.56
C LEU A 357 -19.96 -15.24 -0.94
N PHE A 358 -19.27 -14.61 -1.89
CA PHE A 358 -19.63 -13.26 -2.34
C PHE A 358 -20.98 -13.20 -3.04
N LEU A 359 -21.36 -14.23 -3.80
CA LEU A 359 -22.70 -14.33 -4.39
C LEU A 359 -23.78 -14.48 -3.32
N ASP A 360 -23.52 -15.28 -2.29
CA ASP A 360 -24.43 -15.48 -1.15
C ASP A 360 -24.66 -14.16 -0.38
N GLU A 361 -23.64 -13.30 -0.28
CA GLU A 361 -23.73 -11.96 0.33
C GLU A 361 -24.22 -10.87 -0.66
N GLY A 362 -24.58 -11.23 -1.89
CA GLY A 362 -25.19 -10.32 -2.86
C GLY A 362 -24.23 -9.36 -3.56
N ALA A 363 -22.93 -9.68 -3.65
CA ALA A 363 -21.94 -8.84 -4.30
C ALA A 363 -22.28 -8.55 -5.78
N GLU A 364 -22.24 -7.28 -6.18
CA GLU A 364 -22.28 -6.86 -7.57
C GLU A 364 -20.91 -7.03 -8.24
N PHE A 365 -19.84 -6.84 -7.46
CA PHE A 365 -18.47 -7.06 -7.87
C PHE A 365 -17.65 -7.66 -6.72
N ALA A 366 -16.72 -8.57 -7.00
CA ALA A 366 -15.79 -9.10 -6.00
C ALA A 366 -14.44 -9.50 -6.59
N PHE A 367 -13.38 -9.36 -5.79
CA PHE A 367 -11.99 -9.53 -6.20
C PHE A 367 -11.15 -10.20 -5.11
N ASN A 368 -10.34 -11.19 -5.50
CA ASN A 368 -9.44 -11.89 -4.59
C ASN A 368 -8.14 -11.10 -4.33
N LEU A 369 -7.67 -11.08 -3.08
CA LEU A 369 -6.44 -10.42 -2.59
C LEU A 369 -5.43 -11.45 -2.05
N ASP A 370 -4.35 -11.01 -1.38
CA ASP A 370 -3.40 -11.94 -0.74
C ASP A 370 -4.09 -12.86 0.24
N GLY A 371 -3.68 -14.12 0.21
CA GLY A 371 -4.19 -15.15 1.09
C GLY A 371 -3.07 -15.84 1.85
N GLY A 372 -3.31 -17.10 2.18
CA GLY A 372 -2.32 -17.94 2.84
C GLY A 372 -1.88 -17.35 4.19
N GLY A 373 -0.57 -17.26 4.39
CA GLY A 373 -0.04 -16.74 5.65
C GLY A 373 -0.22 -15.23 5.83
N SER A 374 -0.58 -14.50 4.78
CA SER A 374 -0.79 -13.06 4.83
C SER A 374 -2.19 -12.68 5.30
N THR A 375 -3.16 -13.61 5.20
CA THR A 375 -4.55 -13.42 5.61
C THR A 375 -4.64 -12.94 7.06
N THR A 376 -5.00 -11.67 7.21
CA THR A 376 -5.11 -11.02 8.51
C THR A 376 -6.27 -10.04 8.50
N LEU A 377 -7.09 -10.08 9.56
CA LEU A 377 -8.20 -9.19 9.83
C LEU A 377 -7.95 -8.48 11.16
N TYR A 378 -7.77 -7.18 11.07
CA TYR A 378 -7.61 -6.28 12.19
C TYR A 378 -8.88 -5.46 12.38
N PHE A 379 -9.37 -5.38 13.61
CA PHE A 379 -10.54 -4.60 13.98
C PHE A 379 -10.27 -3.89 15.30
N ARG A 380 -10.38 -2.55 15.30
CA ARG A 380 -10.28 -1.67 16.47
C ARG A 380 -9.19 -2.03 17.49
N GLY A 381 -7.95 -2.15 17.04
CA GLY A 381 -6.82 -2.44 17.94
C GLY A 381 -6.34 -3.89 17.91
N GLU A 382 -7.17 -4.82 17.43
CA GLU A 382 -6.91 -6.25 17.61
C GLU A 382 -6.98 -7.04 16.30
N VAL A 383 -6.10 -8.04 16.17
CA VAL A 383 -6.22 -9.06 15.12
C VAL A 383 -7.24 -10.09 15.58
N ILE A 384 -8.37 -10.16 14.88
CA ILE A 384 -9.52 -10.96 15.31
C ILE A 384 -9.58 -12.34 14.68
N ASN A 385 -9.00 -12.53 13.48
CA ASN A 385 -8.89 -13.85 12.84
C ASN A 385 -7.70 -14.66 13.42
N MET A 386 -7.50 -15.88 12.91
CA MET A 386 -6.41 -16.77 13.33
C MET A 386 -5.38 -16.97 12.20
N PRO A 387 -4.39 -16.07 12.04
CA PRO A 387 -3.35 -16.18 11.01
C PRO A 387 -2.73 -17.58 10.93
N SER A 388 -2.59 -18.11 9.72
CA SER A 388 -2.32 -19.55 9.53
C SER A 388 -0.98 -20.01 10.14
N GLY A 389 -0.02 -19.10 10.31
CA GLY A 389 1.30 -19.39 10.90
C GLY A 389 1.34 -19.33 12.43
N GLY A 390 0.20 -19.18 13.11
CA GLY A 390 0.14 -18.93 14.57
C GLY A 390 0.35 -17.47 14.95
N LYS A 391 0.86 -16.66 14.02
CA LYS A 391 1.09 -15.22 14.13
C LYS A 391 0.94 -14.58 12.75
N GLU A 392 0.81 -13.27 12.73
CA GLU A 392 0.80 -12.48 11.49
C GLU A 392 2.10 -12.71 10.69
N ARG A 393 1.94 -12.77 9.37
CA ARG A 393 3.07 -12.62 8.44
C ARG A 393 3.28 -11.14 8.18
N SER A 394 4.54 -10.74 8.04
CA SER A 394 4.88 -9.40 7.56
C SER A 394 4.46 -9.22 6.09
N VAL A 395 3.66 -8.18 5.81
CA VAL A 395 3.14 -7.82 4.50
C VAL A 395 3.69 -6.47 4.02
N SER A 396 3.50 -6.15 2.74
CA SER A 396 3.98 -4.88 2.14
C SER A 396 3.04 -3.70 2.38
N ASP A 397 1.74 -3.98 2.44
CA ASP A 397 0.68 -2.99 2.48
C ASP A 397 -0.62 -3.58 3.02
N ILE A 398 -1.51 -2.67 3.43
CA ILE A 398 -2.83 -2.97 3.98
C ILE A 398 -3.90 -2.14 3.26
N ILE A 399 -5.11 -2.67 3.23
CA ILE A 399 -6.33 -1.90 3.02
C ILE A 399 -6.89 -1.59 4.40
N MET A 400 -7.33 -0.35 4.61
CA MET A 400 -7.90 0.09 5.87
C MET A 400 -9.10 0.99 5.67
N PHE A 401 -10.05 0.91 6.59
CA PHE A 401 -11.26 1.72 6.63
C PHE A 401 -11.21 2.60 7.87
N THR A 402 -11.15 3.92 7.66
CA THR A 402 -10.95 4.91 8.71
C THR A 402 -12.23 5.70 8.98
N ASN A 403 -12.44 6.09 10.24
CA ASN A 403 -13.52 6.99 10.62
C ASN A 403 -13.23 8.43 10.19
#